data_AF-A0A2G5V8I8-F1
#
_entry.id   AF-A0A2G5V8I8-F1
#
_cell.length_a   1.000
_cell.length_b   1.000
_cell.length_c   1.000
_cell.angle_alpha   90.00
_cell.angle_beta   90.00
_cell.angle_gamma   90.00
#
_symmetry.space_group_name_H-M   'P 1'
#
loop_
_entity.id
_entity.type
_entity.pdbx_description
1 polymer ?
#
loop_
_entity_poly.entity_id
_entity_poly.type
_entity_poly.pdbx_seq_one_letter_code
_entity_poly.pdbx_strand_id
1 'polypeptide(L)'
;MSKQFNTISEEINEEAKKQAITWQVKALTDKANRELHRPKRPTPKCHFCDAPHYSSECQVVSSKKKAKMVETKHLCQICLNRANHHPASCRVLRQTQQLCHLRKCMKRWDIHHSSLCKEEPATPEEPLENGIEEEMNI
;
A
#
# COMPACT_ATOMS: atom_id res chain seq x y z
N MET A 1 -20.02 57.59 18.81
CA MET A 1 -18.82 57.33 17.99
C MET A 1 -18.68 55.87 17.54
N SER A 2 -19.77 55.09 17.46
CA SER A 2 -19.75 53.64 17.18
C SER A 2 -19.86 53.24 15.70
N LYS A 3 -20.39 54.12 14.83
CA LYS A 3 -20.62 53.80 13.41
C LYS A 3 -19.33 53.68 12.58
N GLN A 4 -18.29 54.46 12.87
CA GLN A 4 -17.00 54.42 12.16
C GLN A 4 -16.20 53.13 12.43
N PHE A 5 -16.37 52.52 13.61
CA PHE A 5 -15.64 51.30 13.96
C PHE A 5 -16.18 50.08 13.20
N ASN A 6 -17.50 50.06 12.94
CA ASN A 6 -18.14 49.02 12.15
C ASN A 6 -17.71 49.06 10.69
N THR A 7 -17.59 50.25 10.07
CA THR A 7 -17.15 50.38 8.68
C THR A 7 -15.69 49.96 8.49
N ILE A 8 -14.79 50.30 9.43
CA ILE A 8 -13.38 49.86 9.38
C ILE A 8 -13.28 48.33 9.54
N SER A 9 -14.10 47.75 10.43
CA SER A 9 -14.11 46.29 10.64
C SER A 9 -14.64 45.52 9.42
N GLU A 10 -15.64 46.08 8.72
CA GLU A 10 -16.17 45.52 7.48
C GLU A 10 -15.13 45.57 6.35
N GLU A 11 -14.41 46.68 6.19
CA GLU A 11 -13.33 46.82 5.22
C GLU A 11 -12.19 45.83 5.47
N ILE A 12 -11.77 45.66 6.74
CA ILE A 12 -10.75 44.67 7.12
C ILE A 12 -11.22 43.25 6.78
N ASN A 13 -12.49 42.93 7.04
CA ASN A 13 -13.04 41.62 6.74
C ASN A 13 -13.15 41.35 5.23
N GLU A 14 -13.53 42.36 4.44
CA GLU A 14 -13.53 42.24 2.98
C GLU A 14 -12.13 42.01 2.42
N GLU A 15 -11.15 42.77 2.91
CA GLU A 15 -9.76 42.61 2.50
C GLU A 15 -9.19 41.25 2.91
N ALA A 16 -9.49 40.78 4.12
CA ALA A 16 -9.12 39.44 4.58
C ALA A 16 -9.72 38.33 3.69
N LYS A 17 -10.98 38.48 3.26
CA LYS A 17 -11.62 37.54 2.32
C LYS A 17 -10.92 37.54 0.96
N LYS A 18 -10.60 38.72 0.41
CA LYS A 18 -9.87 38.83 -0.87
C LYS A 18 -8.49 38.16 -0.80
N GLN A 19 -7.77 38.38 0.30
CA GLN A 19 -6.48 37.74 0.52
C GLN A 19 -6.62 36.23 0.66
N ALA A 20 -7.62 35.73 1.41
CA ALA A 20 -7.89 34.31 1.54
C ALA A 20 -8.19 33.63 0.18
N ILE A 21 -9.02 34.26 -0.66
CA ILE A 21 -9.31 33.78 -2.01
C ILE A 21 -8.04 33.75 -2.86
N THR A 22 -7.24 34.82 -2.82
CA THR A 22 -5.99 34.91 -3.58
C THR A 22 -5.01 33.82 -3.18
N TRP A 23 -4.90 33.52 -1.87
CA TRP A 23 -4.05 32.45 -1.36
C TRP A 23 -4.52 31.07 -1.80
N GLN A 24 -5.84 30.81 -1.78
CA GLN A 24 -6.39 29.56 -2.29
C GLN A 24 -6.13 29.39 -3.79
N VAL A 25 -6.39 30.44 -4.59
CA VAL A 25 -6.14 30.41 -6.04
C VAL A 25 -4.66 30.16 -6.33
N LYS A 26 -3.76 30.83 -5.58
CA LYS A 26 -2.32 30.60 -5.67
C LYS A 26 -1.95 29.15 -5.35
N ALA A 27 -2.46 28.59 -4.23
CA ALA A 27 -2.18 27.22 -3.83
C ALA A 27 -2.65 26.20 -4.89
N LEU A 28 -3.82 26.43 -5.50
CA LEU A 28 -4.34 25.61 -6.59
C LEU A 28 -3.47 25.72 -7.85
N THR A 29 -3.07 26.94 -8.21
CA THR A 29 -2.22 27.21 -9.38
C THR A 29 -0.85 26.58 -9.21
N ASP A 30 -0.24 26.75 -8.03
CA ASP A 30 1.06 26.15 -7.69
C ASP A 30 0.98 24.62 -7.73
N LYS A 31 -0.12 24.03 -7.25
CA LYS A 31 -0.34 22.58 -7.32
C LYS A 31 -0.48 22.10 -8.77
N ALA A 32 -1.29 22.76 -9.58
CA ALA A 32 -1.46 22.44 -11.00
C ALA A 32 -0.13 22.55 -11.75
N ASN A 33 0.66 23.60 -11.48
CA ASN A 33 1.95 23.81 -12.12
C ASN A 33 2.97 22.73 -11.72
N ARG A 34 2.98 22.31 -10.45
CA ARG A 34 3.79 21.18 -9.96
C ARG A 34 3.40 19.86 -10.61
N GLU A 35 2.11 19.64 -10.87
CA GLU A 35 1.62 18.43 -11.54
C GLU A 35 1.96 18.42 -13.03
N LEU A 36 1.80 19.55 -13.73
CA LEU A 36 2.19 19.72 -15.13
C LEU A 36 3.69 19.48 -15.35
N HIS A 37 4.52 19.99 -14.44
CA HIS A 37 5.97 19.82 -14.50
C HIS A 37 6.49 18.61 -13.74
N ARG A 38 5.60 17.73 -13.26
CA ARG A 38 6.01 16.51 -12.57
C ARG A 38 6.71 15.59 -13.58
N PRO A 39 8.00 15.24 -13.39
CA PRO A 39 8.62 14.28 -14.28
C PRO A 39 7.87 12.94 -14.18
N LYS A 40 7.47 12.40 -15.34
CA LYS A 40 6.88 11.06 -15.41
C LYS A 40 7.92 10.07 -14.90
N ARG A 41 7.64 9.43 -13.76
CA ARG A 41 8.53 8.42 -13.20
C ARG A 41 8.60 7.24 -14.18
N PRO A 42 9.79 6.72 -14.50
CA PRO A 42 9.88 5.52 -15.33
C PRO A 42 9.15 4.38 -14.64
N THR A 43 8.57 3.49 -15.44
CA THR A 43 7.96 2.25 -14.92
C THR A 43 9.01 1.47 -14.14
N PRO A 44 8.66 0.92 -12.96
CA PRO A 44 9.61 0.15 -12.16
C PRO A 44 10.10 -1.07 -12.96
N LYS A 45 11.36 -1.44 -12.76
CA LYS A 45 11.94 -2.67 -13.30
C LYS A 45 11.77 -3.79 -12.27
N CYS A 46 11.29 -4.94 -12.72
CA CYS A 46 11.14 -6.12 -11.91
C CYS A 46 12.50 -6.67 -11.49
N HIS A 47 12.73 -6.90 -10.20
CA HIS A 47 13.99 -7.45 -9.71
C HIS A 47 14.17 -8.95 -10.03
N PHE A 48 13.13 -9.63 -10.51
CA PHE A 48 13.19 -11.05 -10.86
C PHE A 48 13.46 -11.29 -12.34
N CYS A 49 12.72 -10.64 -13.23
CA CYS A 49 12.80 -10.86 -14.68
C CYS A 49 13.19 -9.63 -15.49
N ASP A 50 13.54 -8.51 -14.84
CA ASP A 50 14.03 -7.26 -15.45
C ASP A 50 13.06 -6.55 -16.42
N ALA A 51 11.83 -7.07 -16.55
CA ALA A 51 10.73 -6.48 -17.32
C ALA A 51 10.10 -5.26 -16.62
N PRO A 52 9.38 -4.39 -17.34
CA PRO A 52 8.79 -3.16 -16.79
C PRO A 52 7.49 -3.43 -16.01
N HIS A 53 7.60 -4.01 -14.82
CA HIS A 53 6.50 -4.20 -13.86
C HIS A 53 7.01 -4.29 -12.42
N TYR A 54 6.09 -4.23 -11.44
CA TYR A 54 6.44 -4.41 -10.03
C TYR A 54 6.82 -5.87 -9.73
N SER A 55 7.89 -6.08 -8.96
CA SER A 55 8.37 -7.42 -8.58
C SER A 55 7.30 -8.29 -7.90
N SER A 56 6.35 -7.67 -7.18
CA SER A 56 5.19 -8.34 -6.57
C SER A 56 4.28 -9.02 -7.60
N GLU A 57 4.09 -8.41 -8.76
CA GLU A 57 3.17 -8.81 -9.83
C GLU A 57 3.82 -9.75 -10.86
N CYS A 58 5.10 -10.06 -10.71
CA CYS A 58 5.83 -10.89 -11.67
C CYS A 58 5.26 -12.31 -11.74
N GLN A 59 4.67 -12.71 -12.87
CA GLN A 59 4.19 -14.08 -13.09
C GLN A 59 5.18 -14.97 -13.84
N VAL A 60 6.22 -14.36 -14.45
CA VAL A 60 7.25 -15.08 -15.24
C VAL A 60 8.07 -16.03 -14.37
N VAL A 61 8.29 -15.68 -13.10
CA VAL A 61 9.10 -16.46 -12.16
C VAL A 61 8.19 -17.07 -11.10
N SER A 62 8.26 -18.39 -10.90
CA SER A 62 7.49 -19.09 -9.86
C SER A 62 7.87 -18.63 -8.45
N SER A 63 6.92 -18.66 -7.51
CA SER A 63 7.13 -18.23 -6.12
C SER A 63 8.33 -18.92 -5.46
N LYS A 64 8.51 -20.23 -5.70
CA LYS A 64 9.66 -21.02 -5.22
C LYS A 64 10.99 -20.48 -5.74
N LYS A 65 11.04 -20.07 -7.01
CA LYS A 65 12.25 -19.48 -7.62
C LYS A 65 12.45 -18.05 -7.14
N LYS A 66 11.39 -17.25 -7.00
CA LYS A 66 11.47 -15.90 -6.42
C LYS A 66 12.07 -15.92 -5.03
N ALA A 67 11.66 -16.83 -4.15
CA ALA A 67 12.21 -16.93 -2.81
C ALA A 67 13.73 -17.18 -2.80
N LYS A 68 14.24 -18.05 -3.68
CA LYS A 68 15.71 -18.23 -3.85
C LYS A 68 16.39 -16.97 -4.41
N MET A 69 15.72 -16.26 -5.31
CA MET A 69 16.24 -15.03 -5.90
C MET A 69 16.31 -13.88 -4.89
N VAL A 70 15.42 -13.83 -3.90
CA VAL A 70 15.45 -12.84 -2.83
C VAL A 70 16.75 -12.92 -2.03
N GLU A 71 17.18 -14.14 -1.68
CA GLU A 71 18.44 -14.37 -0.97
C GLU A 71 19.64 -13.98 -1.84
N THR A 72 19.72 -14.51 -3.06
CA THR A 72 20.87 -14.29 -3.98
C THR A 72 21.01 -12.85 -4.46
N LYS A 73 19.91 -12.12 -4.66
CA LYS A 73 19.91 -10.71 -5.10
C LYS A 73 19.84 -9.71 -3.94
N HIS A 74 19.96 -10.17 -2.68
CA HIS A 74 19.85 -9.36 -1.47
C HIS A 74 18.62 -8.43 -1.49
N LEU A 75 17.45 -9.03 -1.74
CA LEU A 75 16.17 -8.34 -1.68
C LEU A 75 15.54 -8.53 -0.31
N CYS A 76 14.74 -7.55 0.11
CA CYS A 76 13.93 -7.69 1.30
C CYS A 76 12.73 -8.61 1.02
N GLN A 77 12.57 -9.68 1.79
CA GLN A 77 11.48 -10.63 1.64
C GLN A 77 10.08 -10.03 1.87
N ILE A 78 10.00 -8.83 2.47
CA ILE A 78 8.74 -8.13 2.78
C ILE A 78 8.33 -7.18 1.64
N CYS A 79 9.25 -6.34 1.16
CA CYS A 79 8.93 -5.32 0.15
C CYS A 79 9.46 -5.63 -1.25
N LEU A 80 10.22 -6.73 -1.42
CA LEU A 80 10.80 -7.19 -2.68
C LEU A 80 11.76 -6.20 -3.36
N ASN A 81 12.15 -5.14 -2.65
CA ASN A 81 13.14 -4.16 -3.08
C ASN A 81 14.51 -4.50 -2.48
N ARG A 82 15.58 -3.83 -2.92
CA ARG A 82 16.93 -4.04 -2.38
C ARG A 82 16.94 -3.90 -0.85
N ALA A 83 17.61 -4.85 -0.18
CA ALA A 83 17.66 -4.99 1.27
C ALA A 83 18.61 -3.97 1.93
N ASN A 84 18.52 -2.69 1.56
CA ASN A 84 19.23 -1.60 2.23
C ASN A 84 18.58 -1.23 3.58
N HIS A 85 17.79 -2.14 4.16
CA HIS A 85 17.07 -1.97 5.42
C HIS A 85 16.84 -3.32 6.10
N HIS A 86 16.80 -3.31 7.44
CA HIS A 86 16.44 -4.47 8.23
C HIS A 86 14.93 -4.80 8.06
N PRO A 87 14.50 -6.08 8.01
CA PRO A 87 13.09 -6.44 7.88
C PRO A 87 12.18 -5.81 8.95
N ALA A 88 12.65 -5.71 10.19
CA ALA A 88 11.91 -5.05 11.28
C ALA A 88 11.68 -3.53 11.04
N SER A 89 12.51 -2.91 10.22
CA SER A 89 12.40 -1.50 9.82
C SER A 89 11.73 -1.33 8.46
N CYS A 90 11.24 -2.40 7.84
CA CYS A 90 10.61 -2.35 6.53
C CYS A 90 9.30 -1.56 6.60
N ARG A 91 9.16 -0.50 5.80
CA ARG A 91 7.94 0.32 5.76
C ARG A 91 6.70 -0.48 5.35
N VAL A 92 6.88 -1.50 4.51
CA VAL A 92 5.81 -2.38 4.02
C VAL A 92 5.36 -3.37 5.10
N LEU A 93 6.12 -3.56 6.19
CA LEU A 93 5.69 -4.43 7.30
C LEU A 93 4.35 -3.97 7.92
N ARG A 94 4.06 -2.66 7.90
CA ARG A 94 2.76 -2.10 8.36
C ARG A 94 1.62 -2.34 7.36
N GLN A 95 1.92 -2.76 6.14
CA GLN A 95 0.95 -3.07 5.09
C GLN A 95 0.68 -4.57 5.09
N THR A 96 -0.05 -5.02 6.12
CA THR A 96 -0.31 -6.45 6.34
C THR A 96 -0.96 -7.13 5.15
N GLN A 97 -1.75 -6.41 4.33
CA GLN A 97 -2.38 -6.93 3.12
C GLN A 97 -1.39 -7.45 2.05
N GLN A 98 -0.13 -7.03 2.07
CA GLN A 98 0.90 -7.50 1.15
C GLN A 98 1.68 -8.72 1.69
N LEU A 99 1.44 -9.08 2.95
CA LEU A 99 2.12 -10.20 3.62
C LEU A 99 1.38 -11.51 3.40
N CYS A 100 2.10 -12.62 3.51
CA CYS A 100 1.51 -13.94 3.53
C CYS A 100 0.74 -14.16 4.85
N HIS A 101 -0.50 -14.64 4.74
CA HIS A 101 -1.37 -14.98 5.88
C HIS A 101 -1.66 -16.48 6.00
N LEU A 102 -0.96 -17.33 5.25
CA LEU A 102 -1.18 -18.76 5.34
C LEU A 102 -0.82 -19.27 6.74
N ARG A 103 -1.73 -20.05 7.35
CA ARG A 103 -1.58 -20.59 8.71
C ARG A 103 -0.24 -21.31 8.92
N LYS A 104 0.24 -22.03 7.91
CA LYS A 104 1.53 -22.74 7.96
C LYS A 104 2.72 -21.77 8.13
N CYS A 105 2.70 -20.63 7.44
CA CYS A 105 3.74 -19.61 7.53
C CYS A 105 3.69 -18.90 8.88
N MET A 106 2.49 -18.57 9.37
CA MET A 106 2.31 -17.95 10.69
C MET A 106 2.83 -18.84 11.84
N LYS A 107 2.51 -20.14 11.81
CA LYS A 107 3.01 -21.09 12.83
C LYS A 107 4.54 -21.17 12.89
N ARG A 108 5.22 -20.94 11.77
CA ARG A 108 6.69 -20.93 11.67
C ARG A 108 7.30 -19.54 11.85
N TRP A 109 6.49 -18.51 12.12
CA TRP A 109 6.93 -17.12 12.21
C TRP A 109 7.65 -16.62 10.94
N ASP A 110 7.32 -17.19 9.79
CA ASP A 110 7.92 -16.84 8.50
C ASP A 110 7.19 -15.64 7.89
N ILE A 111 7.78 -14.44 8.05
CA ILE A 111 7.23 -13.17 7.55
C ILE A 111 7.80 -12.86 6.17
N HIS A 112 6.97 -12.99 5.14
CA HIS A 112 7.31 -12.68 3.75
C HIS A 112 6.13 -12.07 2.99
N HIS A 113 6.43 -11.49 1.83
CA HIS A 113 5.44 -11.00 0.87
C HIS A 113 4.63 -12.16 0.30
N SER A 114 3.31 -12.00 0.14
CA SER A 114 2.40 -13.06 -0.33
C SER A 114 2.86 -13.77 -1.62
N SER A 115 3.39 -13.00 -2.58
CA SER A 115 3.91 -13.52 -3.87
C SER A 115 5.19 -14.36 -3.79
N LEU A 116 5.81 -14.50 -2.61
CA LEU A 116 6.95 -15.39 -2.36
C LEU A 116 6.53 -16.73 -1.75
N CYS A 117 5.27 -16.87 -1.34
CA CYS A 117 4.88 -18.04 -0.57
C CYS A 117 5.06 -19.33 -1.38
N LYS A 118 5.70 -20.32 -0.74
CA LYS A 118 6.00 -21.64 -1.32
C LYS A 118 4.89 -22.64 -1.04
N GLU A 119 4.03 -22.35 -0.07
CA GLU A 119 2.91 -23.20 0.31
C GLU A 119 1.76 -22.93 -0.65
N GLU A 120 1.16 -23.99 -1.16
CA GLU A 120 -0.11 -23.87 -1.88
C GLU A 120 -1.20 -23.43 -0.90
N PRO A 121 -2.11 -22.53 -1.31
CA PRO A 121 -3.29 -22.24 -0.51
C PRO A 121 -3.99 -23.58 -0.25
N ALA A 122 -4.30 -23.86 1.01
CA ALA A 122 -5.12 -25.01 1.32
C ALA A 122 -6.38 -24.91 0.46
N THR A 123 -6.65 -25.93 -0.35
CA THR A 123 -7.93 -26.09 -1.03
C THR A 123 -9.02 -25.84 0.01
N PRO A 124 -10.08 -25.08 -0.30
CA PRO A 124 -11.23 -25.00 0.58
C PRO A 124 -11.67 -26.45 0.79
N GLU A 125 -11.52 -26.96 2.02
CA GLU A 125 -12.07 -28.26 2.38
C GLU A 125 -13.56 -28.16 2.03
N GLU A 126 -14.01 -29.07 1.17
CA GLU A 126 -15.42 -29.22 0.82
C GLU A 126 -16.24 -29.23 2.12
N PRO A 127 -17.42 -28.58 2.16
CA PRO A 127 -18.27 -28.62 3.34
C PRO A 127 -18.52 -30.09 3.67
N LEU A 128 -18.18 -30.51 4.89
CA LEU A 128 -18.58 -31.81 5.42
C LEU A 128 -20.12 -31.85 5.43
N GLU A 129 -20.71 -32.38 4.37
CA GLU A 129 -22.09 -32.82 4.37
C GLU A 129 -22.22 -34.08 5.23
N ASN A 130 -23.25 -34.06 6.06
CA ASN A 130 -24.03 -35.17 6.61
C ASN A 130 -23.82 -35.53 8.08
N GLY A 131 -24.95 -35.52 8.79
CA GLY A 131 -25.15 -35.99 10.15
C GLY A 131 -26.50 -35.52 10.71
N ILE A 132 -27.60 -35.90 10.04
CA ILE A 132 -28.97 -35.77 10.56
C ILE A 132 -29.15 -36.80 11.68
N GLU A 133 -29.46 -36.36 12.89
CA GLU A 133 -30.21 -37.12 13.91
C GLU A 133 -31.08 -36.08 14.63
N GLU A 134 -32.34 -35.86 14.21
CA GLU A 134 -33.54 -36.54 14.72
C GLU A 134 -33.51 -36.83 16.23
N GLU A 135 -33.99 -35.88 17.04
CA GLU A 135 -34.72 -36.21 18.26
C GLU A 135 -35.96 -35.30 18.36
N MET A 136 -37.07 -35.81 17.82
CA MET A 136 -38.42 -35.55 18.31
C MET A 136 -38.73 -36.57 19.43
N ASN A 137 -39.65 -36.18 20.33
CA ASN A 137 -40.31 -36.92 21.42
C ASN A 137 -39.59 -36.87 22.78
N ILE A 138 -40.20 -36.47 23.91
CA ILE A 138 -41.59 -36.19 24.33
C ILE A 138 -41.55 -35.10 25.41
#